data_AF-F4Q267-F1
#
_entry.id   AF-F4Q267-F1
#
_cell.length_a   1.000
_cell.length_b   1.000
_cell.length_c   1.000
_cell.angle_alpha   90.00
_cell.angle_beta   90.00
_cell.angle_gamma   90.00
#
_symmetry.space_group_name_H-M   'P 1'
#
loop_
_entity.id
_entity.type
_entity.pdbx_description
1 polymer ?
#
loop_
_entity_poly.entity_id
_entity_poly.type
_entity_poly.pdbx_seq_one_letter_code
_entity_poly.pdbx_strand_id
1 'polypeptide(L)'
;MSPARANACILFWERERSNAQPTHPEQSLSVVYPAIGFRRGTIFEEQKVSRCLISVKAYLPVAESFGTKLNSAPTSDQTSGRAFLQMNFDHWELVLGDPFVSSKMVPRRNPSAKLIRSIRIQKGLAKEIPDISQFLDTL
;
A
#
# COMPACT_ATOMS: atom_id res chain seq x y z
N MET A 1 2.16 -17.17 3.35
CA MET A 1 2.00 -16.35 2.13
C MET A 1 2.35 -14.92 2.49
N SER A 2 3.48 -14.42 1.97
CA SER A 2 4.07 -13.14 2.35
C SER A 2 3.38 -11.97 1.59
N PRO A 3 3.21 -10.80 2.20
CA PRO A 3 2.64 -9.61 1.57
C PRO A 3 3.70 -8.99 0.66
N ALA A 4 3.36 -8.88 -0.61
CA ALA A 4 4.10 -8.06 -1.56
C ALA A 4 4.00 -6.58 -1.18
N ARG A 5 5.11 -5.85 -1.34
CA ARG A 5 5.11 -4.39 -1.41
C ARG A 5 5.26 -3.95 -2.86
N ALA A 6 4.51 -2.92 -3.21
CA ALA A 6 4.64 -2.19 -4.46
C ALA A 6 5.43 -0.90 -4.22
N ASN A 7 6.28 -0.55 -5.19
CA ASN A 7 6.87 0.76 -5.31
C ASN A 7 5.91 1.69 -6.02
N ALA A 8 5.50 2.74 -5.32
CA ALA A 8 4.79 3.86 -5.87
C ALA A 8 5.80 4.97 -6.19
N CYS A 9 5.92 5.35 -7.46
CA CYS A 9 6.60 6.55 -7.91
C CYS A 9 5.53 7.61 -8.20
N ILE A 10 5.52 8.69 -7.43
CA ILE A 10 4.65 9.84 -7.68
C ILE A 10 5.47 10.90 -8.40
N LEU A 11 5.04 11.24 -9.61
CA LEU A 11 5.63 12.27 -10.45
C LEU A 11 4.67 13.45 -10.51
N PHE A 12 5.12 14.62 -10.07
CA PHE A 12 4.40 15.87 -10.35
C PHE A 12 4.81 16.35 -11.74
N TRP A 13 3.85 16.81 -12.56
CA TRP A 13 4.13 17.32 -13.90
C TRP A 13 3.32 18.58 -14.19
N GLU A 14 3.98 19.57 -14.79
CA GLU A 14 3.40 20.84 -15.22
C GLU A 14 2.83 20.69 -16.62
N ARG A 15 1.50 20.78 -16.78
CA ARG A 15 0.85 20.86 -18.09
C ARG A 15 0.57 22.32 -18.41
N GLU A 16 1.43 22.95 -19.21
CA GLU A 16 1.31 24.37 -19.55
C GLU A 16 0.44 24.63 -20.80
N ARG A 17 -0.45 25.61 -20.71
CA ARG A 17 -0.58 26.70 -21.71
C ARG A 17 -1.36 27.86 -21.09
N SER A 18 -0.67 28.64 -20.23
CA SER A 18 -0.87 30.08 -20.03
C SER A 18 -0.12 30.55 -18.77
N ASN A 19 1.07 31.15 -18.95
CA ASN A 19 1.70 32.21 -18.14
C ASN A 19 1.41 32.32 -16.62
N ALA A 20 1.28 31.21 -15.89
CA ALA A 20 1.17 31.23 -14.44
C ALA A 20 2.51 30.78 -13.84
N GLN A 21 3.17 31.67 -13.10
CA GLN A 21 4.35 31.35 -12.29
C GLN A 21 4.08 30.06 -11.47
N PRO A 22 5.04 29.12 -11.39
CA PRO A 22 4.83 27.82 -10.77
C PRO A 22 4.46 27.98 -9.30
N THR A 23 3.23 27.59 -8.94
CA THR A 23 2.83 27.44 -7.54
C THR A 23 3.59 26.26 -6.95
N HIS A 24 4.74 26.57 -6.34
CA HIS A 24 5.43 25.86 -5.28
C HIS A 24 5.07 24.36 -5.15
N PRO A 25 5.90 23.43 -5.66
CA PRO A 25 5.63 21.99 -5.59
C PRO A 25 5.43 21.47 -4.15
N GLU A 26 5.92 22.22 -3.17
CA GLU A 26 5.69 22.04 -1.72
C GLU A 26 4.21 21.96 -1.33
N GLN A 27 3.34 22.71 -2.01
CA GLN A 27 1.90 22.67 -1.73
C GLN A 27 1.31 21.29 -2.05
N SER A 28 1.79 20.64 -3.13
CA SER A 28 1.28 19.34 -3.54
C SER A 28 1.88 18.20 -2.71
N LEU A 29 3.11 18.38 -2.20
CA LEU A 29 3.73 17.46 -1.25
C LEU A 29 2.91 17.32 0.04
N SER A 30 2.37 18.43 0.56
CA SER A 30 1.57 18.44 1.78
C SER A 30 0.34 17.51 1.73
N VAL A 31 -0.17 17.24 0.53
CA VAL A 31 -1.32 16.34 0.29
C VAL A 31 -0.86 14.89 0.15
N VAL A 32 0.31 14.65 -0.44
CA VAL A 32 0.81 13.29 -0.74
C VAL A 32 1.34 12.58 0.50
N TYR A 33 2.06 13.28 1.38
CA TYR A 33 2.57 12.73 2.64
C TYR A 33 1.50 12.03 3.50
N PRO A 34 0.36 12.68 3.85
CA PRO A 34 -0.69 12.02 4.60
C PRO A 34 -1.36 10.89 3.81
N ALA A 35 -1.50 11.03 2.48
CA ALA A 35 -2.10 9.98 1.64
C ALA A 35 -1.29 8.67 1.66
N ILE A 36 0.04 8.76 1.75
CA ILE A 36 0.93 7.60 1.92
C ILE A 36 0.83 7.05 3.35
N GLY A 37 0.82 7.93 4.36
CA GLY A 37 0.73 7.57 5.77
C GLY A 37 -0.56 6.81 6.14
N PHE A 38 -1.72 7.23 5.61
CA PHE A 38 -3.00 6.55 5.81
C PHE A 38 -3.00 5.08 5.34
N ARG A 39 -2.10 4.72 4.43
CA ARG A 39 -1.99 3.38 3.86
C ARG A 39 -0.77 2.62 4.36
N ARG A 40 -0.20 3.05 5.48
CA ARG A 40 0.96 2.42 6.10
C ARG A 40 2.16 2.33 5.14
N GLY A 41 2.26 3.29 4.20
CA GLY A 41 3.38 3.36 3.29
C GLY A 41 4.59 4.02 3.95
N THR A 42 5.78 3.60 3.54
CA THR A 42 7.04 4.17 4.02
C THR A 42 7.77 4.83 2.86
N ILE A 43 8.13 6.10 3.03
CA ILE A 43 8.83 6.89 2.01
C ILE A 43 10.31 6.58 2.11
N PHE A 44 10.94 6.25 0.98
CA PHE A 44 12.36 5.86 0.95
C PHE A 44 13.23 6.88 0.23
N GLU A 45 12.69 7.56 -0.79
CA GLU A 45 13.43 8.51 -1.60
C GLU A 45 12.54 9.70 -1.98
N GLU A 46 13.05 10.89 -1.75
CA GLU A 46 12.51 12.14 -2.27
C GLU A 46 13.61 12.80 -3.09
N GLN A 47 13.39 12.91 -4.41
CA GLN A 47 14.34 13.51 -5.33
C GLN A 47 13.73 14.76 -5.96
N LYS A 48 14.37 15.91 -5.74
CA LYS A 48 14.06 17.14 -6.46
C LYS A 48 14.75 17.12 -7.82
N VAL A 49 13.99 16.83 -8.87
CA VAL A 49 14.51 16.75 -10.25
C VAL A 49 14.79 18.16 -10.80
N SER A 50 13.87 19.11 -10.53
CA SER A 50 13.96 20.50 -10.98
C SER A 50 13.29 21.44 -9.98
N ARG A 51 13.41 22.76 -10.19
CA ARG A 51 12.76 23.78 -9.34
C ARG A 51 11.24 23.56 -9.16
N CYS A 52 10.58 23.02 -10.18
CA CYS A 52 9.14 22.79 -10.21
C CYS A 52 8.75 21.29 -10.13
N LEU A 53 9.70 20.36 -10.08
CA LEU A 53 9.43 18.92 -10.17
C LEU A 53 10.09 18.15 -9.03
N ILE A 54 9.28 17.37 -8.32
CA ILE A 54 9.71 16.50 -7.23
C ILE A 54 9.22 15.09 -7.55
N SER A 55 10.08 14.09 -7.37
CA SER A 55 9.74 12.68 -7.46
C SER A 55 9.79 12.10 -6.05
N VAL A 56 8.69 11.50 -5.62
CA VAL A 56 8.61 10.81 -4.33
C VAL A 56 8.41 9.33 -4.60
N LYS A 57 9.30 8.50 -4.06
CA LYS A 57 9.18 7.05 -4.12
C LYS A 57 8.89 6.49 -2.74
N ALA A 58 7.85 5.66 -2.68
CA ALA A 58 7.39 5.07 -1.44
C ALA A 58 7.04 3.60 -1.62
N TYR A 59 7.24 2.86 -0.55
CA TYR A 59 6.79 1.49 -0.39
C TYR A 59 5.35 1.46 0.09
N LEU A 60 4.51 0.68 -0.58
CA LEU A 60 3.11 0.51 -0.22
C LEU A 60 2.73 -0.97 -0.17
N PRO A 61 1.93 -1.44 0.82
CA PRO A 61 1.41 -2.80 0.82
C PRO A 61 0.49 -3.04 -0.38
N VAL A 62 0.71 -4.13 -1.12
CA VAL A 62 -0.11 -4.48 -2.30
C VAL A 62 -1.59 -4.66 -1.95
N ALA A 63 -1.90 -5.13 -0.74
CA ALA A 63 -3.28 -5.28 -0.28
C ALA A 63 -4.04 -3.93 -0.18
N GLU A 64 -3.34 -2.80 -0.09
CA GLU A 64 -3.93 -1.46 0.04
C GLU A 64 -3.71 -0.56 -1.19
N SER A 65 -2.96 -1.07 -2.19
CA SER A 65 -2.68 -0.38 -3.45
C SER A 65 -3.80 -0.57 -4.48
N PHE A 66 -4.50 -1.71 -4.46
CA PHE A 66 -5.56 -2.04 -5.42
C PHE A 66 -6.95 -1.63 -4.91
N GLY A 67 -7.65 -0.82 -5.69
CA GLY A 67 -8.99 -0.32 -5.39
C GLY A 67 -9.07 1.20 -5.52
N THR A 68 -10.29 1.71 -5.75
CA THR A 68 -10.69 3.11 -6.02
C THR A 68 -10.08 4.21 -5.13
N LYS A 69 -9.33 3.84 -4.09
CA LYS A 69 -8.64 4.77 -3.20
C LYS A 69 -7.25 5.19 -3.70
N LEU A 70 -6.58 4.47 -4.60
CA LEU A 70 -5.25 4.87 -5.10
C LEU A 70 -5.16 4.94 -6.63
N ASN A 71 -6.01 4.17 -7.31
CA ASN A 71 -6.10 4.20 -8.76
C ASN A 71 -6.64 5.58 -9.20
N SER A 72 -5.72 6.43 -9.64
CA SER A 72 -5.89 7.74 -10.28
C SER A 72 -6.83 8.74 -9.59
N ALA A 73 -8.13 8.44 -9.48
CA ALA A 73 -9.19 9.35 -9.06
C ALA A 73 -8.91 10.14 -7.77
N PRO A 74 -8.68 9.55 -6.58
CA PRO A 74 -8.57 10.35 -5.35
C PRO A 74 -7.25 11.11 -5.22
N THR A 75 -6.11 10.59 -5.72
CA THR A 75 -4.86 11.35 -5.70
C THR A 75 -4.90 12.47 -6.73
N SER A 76 -5.47 12.24 -7.92
CA SER A 76 -5.68 13.31 -8.90
C SER A 76 -6.69 14.35 -8.42
N ASP A 77 -7.77 13.93 -7.74
CA ASP A 77 -8.79 14.85 -7.21
C ASP A 77 -8.21 15.70 -6.07
N GLN A 78 -7.48 15.08 -5.14
CA GLN A 78 -6.83 15.78 -4.02
C GLN A 78 -5.69 16.69 -4.46
N THR A 79 -5.03 16.38 -5.59
CA THR A 79 -3.92 17.19 -6.14
C THR A 79 -4.35 18.03 -7.36
N SER A 80 -5.65 18.10 -7.66
CA SER A 80 -6.22 18.80 -8.83
C SER A 80 -5.52 18.48 -10.16
N GLY A 81 -5.14 17.22 -10.37
CA GLY A 81 -4.49 16.73 -11.59
C GLY A 81 -3.01 17.11 -11.74
N ARG A 82 -2.38 17.65 -10.69
CA ARG A 82 -0.96 18.07 -10.70
C ARG A 82 0.02 16.93 -10.38
N ALA A 83 -0.48 15.81 -9.85
CA ALA A 83 0.31 14.63 -9.50
C ALA A 83 -0.14 13.39 -10.27
N PHE A 84 0.82 12.63 -10.78
CA PHE A 84 0.60 11.33 -11.39
C PHE A 84 1.26 10.24 -10.55
N LEU A 85 0.58 9.09 -10.45
CA LEU A 85 1.06 7.93 -9.71
C LEU A 85 1.38 6.79 -10.68
N GLN A 86 2.58 6.25 -10.57
CA GLN A 86 2.99 5.01 -11.20
C GLN A 86 3.30 3.98 -10.12
N MET A 87 2.77 2.76 -10.25
CA MET A 87 3.00 1.69 -9.27
C MET A 87 3.54 0.45 -9.95
N ASN A 88 4.71 0.00 -9.50
CA ASN A 88 5.36 -1.22 -9.95
C ASN A 88 5.60 -2.13 -8.75
N PHE A 89 5.63 -3.44 -8.95
CA PHE A 89 6.03 -4.37 -7.91
C PHE A 89 7.53 -4.21 -7.59
N ASP A 90 7.92 -4.35 -6.32
CA ASP A 90 9.33 -4.35 -5.92
C ASP A 90 9.72 -5.68 -5.25
N HIS A 91 9.23 -5.91 -4.03
CA HIS A 91 9.68 -7.04 -3.22
C HIS A 91 8.58 -7.65 -2.35
N TRP A 92 8.90 -8.78 -1.74
CA TRP A 92 8.07 -9.48 -0.76
C TRP A 92 8.54 -9.16 0.65
N GLU A 93 7.63 -8.77 1.53
CA GLU A 93 7.90 -8.53 2.96
C GLU A 93 7.16 -9.57 3.80
N LEU A 94 7.65 -9.89 5.00
CA LEU A 94 6.92 -10.74 5.93
C LEU A 94 5.80 -9.96 6.62
N VAL A 95 4.59 -10.53 6.71
CA VAL A 95 3.56 -9.96 7.60
C VAL A 95 4.00 -10.19 9.03
N LEU A 96 3.91 -9.15 9.87
CA LEU A 96 4.02 -9.31 11.31
C LEU A 96 2.82 -10.06 11.88
N GLY A 97 3.06 -11.17 12.58
CA GLY A 97 2.04 -11.91 13.33
C GLY A 97 2.05 -13.41 13.04
N ASP A 98 1.78 -14.21 14.08
CA ASP A 98 1.77 -15.68 14.02
C ASP A 98 0.46 -16.20 13.40
N PRO A 99 0.48 -16.95 12.29
CA PRO A 99 -0.73 -17.44 11.64
C PRO A 99 -1.58 -18.39 12.50
N PHE A 100 -0.99 -19.08 13.48
CA PHE A 100 -1.67 -20.11 14.29
C PHE A 100 -2.43 -19.53 15.50
N VAL A 101 -2.07 -18.32 15.94
CA VAL A 101 -2.79 -17.66 17.03
C VAL A 101 -4.17 -17.22 16.54
N SER A 102 -5.23 -17.80 17.14
CA SER A 102 -6.60 -17.56 16.71
C SER A 102 -6.92 -16.06 16.64
N SER A 103 -7.40 -15.63 15.47
CA SER A 103 -7.78 -14.25 15.16
C SER A 103 -8.78 -13.63 16.15
N LYS A 104 -9.47 -14.45 16.96
CA LYS A 104 -10.42 -14.00 17.99
C LYS A 104 -9.74 -13.33 19.19
N MET A 105 -8.52 -13.74 19.54
CA MET A 105 -7.87 -13.28 20.77
C MET A 105 -7.19 -11.92 20.62
N VAL A 106 -6.63 -11.60 19.43
CA VAL A 106 -6.00 -10.30 19.18
C VAL A 106 -6.18 -9.80 17.72
N PRO A 107 -7.37 -9.25 17.36
CA PRO A 107 -7.69 -8.90 15.97
C PRO A 107 -6.82 -7.78 15.37
N ARG A 108 -6.35 -6.84 16.21
CA ARG A 108 -5.54 -5.69 15.76
C ARG A 108 -4.05 -5.98 15.66
N ARG A 109 -3.56 -7.00 16.37
CA ARG A 109 -2.13 -7.29 16.55
C ARG A 109 -1.62 -8.38 15.61
N ASN A 110 -2.52 -9.03 14.85
CA ASN A 110 -2.17 -10.13 13.96
C ASN A 110 -2.86 -10.03 12.58
N PRO A 111 -2.36 -9.18 11.67
CA PRO A 111 -2.85 -9.08 10.30
C PRO A 111 -2.72 -10.39 9.50
N SER A 112 -1.74 -11.24 9.81
CA SER A 112 -1.50 -12.54 9.15
C SER A 112 -2.71 -13.47 9.26
N ALA A 113 -3.23 -13.66 10.48
CA ALA A 113 -4.35 -14.57 10.72
C ALA A 113 -5.63 -14.12 10.00
N LYS A 114 -5.90 -12.80 9.95
CA LYS A 114 -7.06 -12.25 9.23
C LYS A 114 -6.97 -12.54 7.73
N LEU A 115 -5.80 -12.33 7.13
CA LEU A 115 -5.56 -12.53 5.71
C LEU A 115 -5.71 -14.00 5.30
N ILE A 116 -5.12 -14.91 6.07
CA ILE A 116 -5.23 -16.36 5.83
C ILE A 116 -6.69 -16.80 5.91
N ARG A 117 -7.42 -16.33 6.92
CA ARG A 117 -8.84 -16.65 7.09
C ARG A 117 -9.69 -16.22 5.90
N SER A 118 -9.49 -15.00 5.38
CA SER A 118 -10.21 -14.54 4.18
C SER A 118 -9.92 -15.40 2.96
N ILE A 119 -8.66 -15.79 2.75
CA ILE A 119 -8.27 -16.65 1.62
C ILE A 119 -8.90 -18.04 1.77
N ARG A 120 -8.91 -18.62 2.98
CA ARG A 120 -9.49 -19.95 3.21
C ARG A 120 -11.00 -19.97 2.97
N ILE A 121 -11.71 -18.92 3.39
CA ILE A 121 -13.14 -18.75 3.09
C ILE A 121 -13.37 -18.67 1.57
N GLN A 122 -12.57 -17.87 0.87
CA GLN A 122 -12.65 -17.77 -0.60
C GLN A 122 -12.35 -19.10 -1.30
N LYS A 123 -11.52 -19.95 -0.70
CA LYS A 123 -11.17 -21.28 -1.21
C LYS A 123 -12.13 -22.38 -0.72
N GLY A 124 -13.17 -22.06 0.05
CA GLY A 124 -14.11 -23.04 0.60
C GLY A 124 -13.52 -23.98 1.65
N LEU A 125 -12.37 -23.63 2.24
CA LEU A 125 -11.70 -24.40 3.28
C LEU A 125 -12.23 -24.02 4.67
N ALA A 126 -11.99 -24.90 5.65
CA ALA A 126 -12.28 -24.62 7.05
C ALA A 126 -11.62 -23.30 7.51
N LYS A 127 -12.39 -22.50 8.26
CA LYS A 127 -12.04 -21.13 8.63
C LYS A 127 -10.81 -21.03 9.53
N GLU A 128 -10.65 -21.99 10.45
CA GLU A 128 -9.55 -22.05 11.41
C GLU A 128 -8.50 -23.06 10.92
N ILE A 129 -7.22 -22.78 11.16
CA ILE A 129 -6.12 -23.66 10.77
C ILE A 129 -6.27 -24.98 11.51
N PRO A 130 -6.32 -26.14 10.80
CA PRO A 130 -6.40 -27.44 11.45
C PRO A 130 -5.19 -27.63 12.34
N ASP A 131 -5.44 -28.22 13.51
CA ASP A 131 -4.40 -28.50 14.47
C ASP A 131 -3.52 -29.68 14.00
N ILE A 132 -2.29 -29.73 14.50
CA ILE A 132 -1.29 -30.74 14.09
C ILE A 132 -1.79 -32.16 14.36
N SER A 133 -2.62 -32.32 15.39
CA SER A 133 -3.25 -33.58 15.81
C SER A 133 -4.03 -34.27 14.68
N GLN A 134 -4.63 -33.52 13.75
CA GLN A 134 -5.38 -34.08 12.62
C GLN A 134 -4.49 -34.69 11.54
N PHE A 135 -3.19 -34.40 11.57
CA PHE A 135 -2.21 -34.87 10.58
C PHE A 135 -1.31 -35.99 11.13
N LEU A 136 -1.39 -36.30 12.41
CA LEU A 136 -0.65 -37.40 13.01
C LEU A 136 -1.38 -38.72 12.71
N ASP A 137 -0.70 -39.63 12.04
CA ASP A 137 -1.18 -40.99 11.79
C ASP A 137 -1.09 -41.78 13.09
N THR A 138 -2.21 -42.37 13.52
CA THR A 138 -2.25 -43.21 14.70
C THR A 138 -1.77 -44.61 14.31
N LEU A 139 -0.49 -44.89 14.58
CA LEU A 139 0.07 -46.24 14.53
C LEU A 139 -0.48 -47.12 15.65
#